data_AF-A0A422N1X9-F1
#
_entry.id   AF-A0A422N1X9-F1
#
_cell.length_a   1.000
_cell.length_b   1.000
_cell.length_c   1.000
_cell.angle_alpha   90.00
_cell.angle_beta   90.00
_cell.angle_gamma   90.00
#
_symmetry.space_group_name_H-M   'P 1'
#
loop_
_entity.id
_entity.type
_entity.pdbx_description
1 polymer ?
#
loop_
_entity_poly.entity_id
_entity_poly.type
_entity_poly.pdbx_seq_one_letter_code
_entity_poly.pdbx_strand_id
1 'polypeptide(L)'
;MQRSKPVVFALDTEFLKTHGHVLTRAVAFVPFSSTSGAAHEPQADARAVATRAPLPSASPPSPSMLRRQTLRRSTVFGVPIILSLTPAEVMRRADVLPCGHSLAVELRTALAHGERLRAIQERHTRPDAEAALGTATGVTRTALGAARVSPTAFNSLCPYSIPNIRRADVSWFEALYSAAVHSTDFREATRRLAHLKAYGKGRRQERSLSFLLRQHPALLQDVLRESFSSAEAWCAWLRMCGDLVERELHRVAEEYRRSSASTASLFAPAMAMEGGREPGAVLYKECASAEELSLELSRLWRSLLRHGGGTKLYTYGDMDARAIQDTLRLGCCVPARPSLDADQLLASPYEAKVVDVTRHTLFAASGFRASPRVIPRLGDALEKAAAIDEAAARLLAQSDPHNPVWDAKALACIAVASGICRW
;
A
#
# COMPACT_ATOMS: atom_id res chain seq x y z
N MET A 1 -15.92 -25.53 -28.64
CA MET A 1 -14.67 -25.18 -27.92
C MET A 1 -15.04 -24.39 -26.68
N GLN A 2 -14.96 -24.99 -25.48
CA GLN A 2 -15.09 -24.23 -24.22
C GLN A 2 -13.90 -23.27 -24.14
N ARG A 3 -14.16 -21.95 -24.19
CA ARG A 3 -13.11 -20.97 -23.87
C ARG A 3 -12.71 -21.23 -22.41
N SER A 4 -11.45 -21.57 -22.19
CA SER A 4 -10.85 -21.62 -20.85
C SER A 4 -11.17 -20.29 -20.14
N LYS A 5 -11.69 -20.37 -18.92
CA LYS A 5 -12.01 -19.17 -18.14
C LYS A 5 -10.73 -18.35 -17.93
N PRO A 6 -10.75 -17.02 -18.11
CA PRO A 6 -9.57 -16.21 -17.86
C PRO A 6 -9.05 -16.40 -16.43
N VAL A 7 -7.74 -16.46 -16.28
CA VAL A 7 -7.11 -16.52 -14.96
C VAL A 7 -7.01 -15.11 -14.40
N VAL A 8 -7.33 -14.92 -13.13
CA VAL A 8 -7.34 -13.59 -12.51
C VAL A 8 -6.47 -13.54 -11.27
N PHE A 9 -5.67 -12.49 -11.18
CA PHE A 9 -4.77 -12.21 -10.07
C PHE A 9 -5.07 -10.84 -9.46
N ALA A 10 -5.11 -10.78 -8.15
CA ALA A 10 -4.95 -9.54 -7.40
C ALA A 10 -3.47 -9.42 -7.04
N LEU A 11 -2.93 -8.22 -7.15
CA LEU A 11 -1.55 -7.96 -6.80
C LEU A 11 -1.40 -6.68 -5.97
N ASP A 12 -0.46 -6.77 -5.04
CA ASP A 12 -0.04 -5.70 -4.16
C ASP A 12 1.49 -5.68 -4.12
N THR A 13 2.04 -4.47 -4.03
CA THR A 13 3.49 -4.27 -4.03
C THR A 13 3.95 -3.41 -2.88
N GLU A 14 5.05 -3.84 -2.29
CA GLU A 14 5.79 -3.08 -1.34
C GLU A 14 6.95 -2.37 -2.03
N PHE A 15 7.23 -1.13 -1.64
CA PHE A 15 8.11 -0.25 -2.39
C PHE A 15 9.54 -0.15 -1.82
N LEU A 16 10.51 -0.07 -2.72
CA LEU A 16 11.89 0.36 -2.47
C LEU A 16 12.09 1.75 -3.08
N LYS A 17 12.45 2.73 -2.27
CA LYS A 17 12.79 4.09 -2.72
C LYS A 17 14.31 4.20 -2.82
N THR A 18 14.85 4.34 -4.03
CA THR A 18 16.30 4.38 -4.26
C THR A 18 16.66 5.33 -5.42
N HIS A 19 17.66 6.19 -5.20
CA HIS A 19 18.18 7.18 -6.15
C HIS A 19 17.10 8.04 -6.83
N GLY A 20 16.03 8.38 -6.12
CA GLY A 20 14.90 9.15 -6.64
C GLY A 20 13.86 8.33 -7.41
N HIS A 21 14.03 7.01 -7.49
CA HIS A 21 13.10 6.08 -8.14
C HIS A 21 12.31 5.28 -7.09
N VAL A 22 11.13 4.81 -7.50
CA VAL A 22 10.30 3.90 -6.71
C VAL A 22 10.24 2.56 -7.44
N LEU A 23 10.87 1.56 -6.85
CA LEU A 23 10.90 0.19 -7.33
C LEU A 23 10.02 -0.69 -6.45
N THR A 24 9.77 -1.91 -6.90
CA THR A 24 9.17 -2.99 -6.13
C THR A 24 10.27 -3.62 -5.28
N ARG A 25 10.08 -3.70 -3.95
CA ARG A 25 10.88 -4.56 -3.08
C ARG A 25 10.29 -5.96 -2.96
N ALA A 26 8.96 -6.04 -2.95
CA ALA A 26 8.23 -7.29 -2.85
C ALA A 26 6.89 -7.14 -3.57
N VAL A 27 6.42 -8.22 -4.17
CA VAL A 27 5.13 -8.29 -4.85
C VAL A 27 4.46 -9.60 -4.53
N ALA A 28 3.17 -9.54 -4.19
CA ALA A 28 2.32 -10.71 -4.05
C ALA A 28 1.37 -10.81 -5.25
N PHE A 29 1.27 -12.00 -5.83
CA PHE A 29 0.27 -12.38 -6.82
C PHE A 29 -0.69 -13.37 -6.17
N VAL A 30 -1.94 -12.98 -5.98
CA VAL A 30 -2.97 -13.84 -5.41
C VAL A 30 -3.95 -14.24 -6.52
N PRO A 31 -3.90 -15.48 -7.01
CA PRO A 31 -4.94 -15.98 -7.90
C PRO A 31 -6.27 -16.02 -7.16
N PHE A 32 -7.36 -15.64 -7.83
CA PHE A 32 -8.69 -15.72 -7.22
C PHE A 32 -9.79 -16.01 -8.23
N SER A 33 -10.92 -16.51 -7.71
CA SER A 33 -12.17 -16.69 -8.45
C SER A 33 -13.36 -16.32 -7.56
N SER A 34 -14.56 -16.26 -8.15
CA SER A 34 -15.80 -16.09 -7.38
C SER A 34 -16.71 -17.30 -7.53
N THR A 35 -17.36 -17.65 -6.43
CA THR A 35 -18.40 -18.68 -6.36
C THR A 35 -19.71 -18.03 -5.94
N SER A 36 -20.82 -18.50 -6.49
CA SER A 36 -22.17 -18.06 -6.14
C SER A 36 -22.86 -19.16 -5.34
N GLY A 37 -23.10 -18.92 -4.05
CA GLY A 37 -23.94 -19.79 -3.23
C GLY A 37 -25.40 -19.32 -3.26
N ALA A 38 -26.32 -20.17 -3.70
CA ALA A 38 -27.74 -19.95 -3.45
C ALA A 38 -28.02 -20.28 -1.97
N ALA A 39 -28.29 -19.28 -1.15
CA ALA A 39 -28.74 -19.53 0.22
C ALA A 39 -30.19 -20.04 0.18
N HIS A 40 -30.41 -21.33 0.47
CA HIS A 40 -31.71 -21.81 0.93
C HIS A 40 -31.80 -21.51 2.43
N GLU A 41 -32.70 -20.61 2.82
CA GLU A 41 -33.11 -20.53 4.22
C GLU A 41 -33.86 -21.81 4.60
N PRO A 42 -33.56 -22.43 5.75
CA PRO A 42 -34.37 -23.51 6.27
C PRO A 42 -35.73 -22.94 6.72
N GLN A 43 -36.78 -23.43 6.08
CA GLN A 43 -38.16 -23.14 6.44
C GLN A 43 -38.43 -23.70 7.85
N ALA A 44 -38.52 -22.83 8.84
CA ALA A 44 -39.00 -23.21 10.16
C ALA A 44 -40.49 -23.54 10.05
N ASP A 45 -40.81 -24.84 10.09
CA ASP A 45 -42.17 -25.37 10.17
C ASP A 45 -42.84 -24.89 11.47
N ALA A 46 -43.62 -23.81 11.38
CA ALA A 46 -44.60 -23.46 12.40
C ALA A 46 -45.84 -24.35 12.25
N ARG A 47 -45.77 -25.59 12.76
CA ARG A 47 -46.99 -26.36 13.09
C ARG A 47 -47.57 -25.79 14.38
N ALA A 48 -48.52 -24.87 14.24
CA ALA A 48 -49.45 -24.53 15.31
C ALA A 48 -50.89 -24.83 14.84
N VAL A 49 -51.56 -25.64 15.66
CA VAL A 49 -52.92 -26.14 15.53
C VAL A 49 -53.92 -24.97 15.49
N ALA A 50 -54.81 -24.94 14.50
CA ALA A 50 -56.04 -24.18 14.58
C ALA A 50 -57.15 -24.78 13.69
N THR A 51 -58.32 -24.94 14.30
CA THR A 51 -59.52 -25.64 13.89
C THR A 51 -60.34 -24.84 12.83
N ARG A 52 -61.03 -25.55 11.91
CA ARG A 52 -62.10 -25.10 10.97
C ARG A 52 -63.15 -24.17 11.65
N ALA A 53 -63.93 -23.25 11.05
CA ALA A 53 -64.22 -22.57 9.74
C ALA A 53 -65.35 -21.51 10.04
N PRO A 54 -66.01 -20.74 9.12
CA PRO A 54 -65.77 -20.36 7.71
C PRO A 54 -65.86 -18.82 7.37
N LEU A 55 -65.47 -18.49 6.13
CA LEU A 55 -65.50 -17.29 5.23
C LEU A 55 -66.66 -16.25 5.34
N PRO A 56 -66.67 -15.11 4.57
CA PRO A 56 -65.63 -14.38 3.82
C PRO A 56 -65.67 -12.82 3.99
N SER A 57 -64.56 -12.10 3.78
CA SER A 57 -64.61 -10.77 3.13
C SER A 57 -63.22 -10.18 2.82
N ALA A 58 -63.11 -9.70 1.58
CA ALA A 58 -62.25 -8.62 1.07
C ALA A 58 -60.77 -8.56 1.52
N SER A 59 -59.88 -9.08 0.66
CA SER A 59 -58.44 -8.78 0.69
C SER A 59 -58.13 -7.55 -0.18
N PRO A 60 -57.46 -6.50 0.33
CA PRO A 60 -56.69 -5.59 -0.50
C PRO A 60 -55.29 -6.18 -0.79
N PRO A 61 -54.60 -5.77 -1.87
CA PRO A 61 -53.33 -6.39 -2.24
C PRO A 61 -52.21 -5.94 -1.29
N SER A 62 -51.59 -6.92 -0.62
CA SER A 62 -50.34 -6.74 0.12
C SER A 62 -49.22 -6.34 -0.85
N PRO A 63 -48.32 -5.41 -0.49
CA PRO A 63 -47.20 -5.06 -1.33
C PRO A 63 -46.27 -6.28 -1.45
N SER A 64 -45.95 -6.64 -2.69
CA SER A 64 -44.92 -7.63 -3.02
C SER A 64 -43.63 -7.25 -2.31
N MET A 65 -43.33 -7.92 -1.20
CA MET A 65 -41.97 -7.95 -0.66
C MET A 65 -41.12 -8.67 -1.71
N LEU A 66 -40.41 -7.88 -2.51
CA LEU A 66 -39.23 -8.31 -3.24
C LEU A 66 -38.32 -9.01 -2.22
N ARG A 67 -38.39 -10.35 -2.18
CA ARG A 67 -37.39 -11.21 -1.56
C ARG A 67 -36.05 -10.77 -2.16
N ARG A 68 -35.29 -9.94 -1.42
CA ARG A 68 -33.89 -9.69 -1.71
C ARG A 68 -33.19 -11.02 -1.50
N GLN A 69 -33.13 -11.84 -2.53
CA GLN A 69 -32.14 -12.90 -2.62
C GLN A 69 -30.78 -12.21 -2.58
N THR A 70 -30.19 -12.09 -1.39
CA THR A 70 -28.79 -11.72 -1.26
C THR A 70 -28.00 -12.90 -1.80
N LEU A 71 -27.67 -12.85 -3.09
CA LEU A 71 -26.66 -13.70 -3.69
C LEU A 71 -25.38 -13.52 -2.86
N ARG A 72 -25.09 -14.48 -1.98
CA ARG A 72 -23.82 -14.52 -1.26
C ARG A 72 -22.77 -14.95 -2.26
N ARG A 73 -21.93 -14.00 -2.65
CA ARG A 73 -20.71 -14.30 -3.41
C ARG A 73 -19.65 -14.71 -2.40
N SER A 74 -18.81 -15.67 -2.76
CA SER A 74 -17.61 -15.94 -1.99
C SER A 74 -16.41 -15.89 -2.91
N THR A 75 -15.43 -15.07 -2.55
CA THR A 75 -14.11 -15.12 -3.16
C THR A 75 -13.42 -16.41 -2.74
N VAL A 76 -12.77 -17.07 -3.70
CA VAL A 76 -11.94 -18.26 -3.48
C VAL A 76 -10.53 -17.92 -3.90
N PHE A 77 -9.57 -18.10 -2.98
CA PHE A 77 -8.16 -17.82 -3.23
C PHE A 77 -7.44 -19.08 -3.74
N GLY A 78 -6.49 -18.85 -4.64
CA GLY A 78 -5.42 -19.80 -4.95
C GLY A 78 -4.19 -19.52 -4.10
N VAL A 79 -3.16 -20.35 -4.28
CA VAL A 79 -1.88 -20.23 -3.58
C VAL A 79 -1.18 -18.91 -4.00
N PRO A 80 -0.87 -18.00 -3.05
CA PRO A 80 -0.15 -16.77 -3.36
C PRO A 80 1.26 -17.03 -3.86
N ILE A 81 1.73 -16.22 -4.82
CA ILE A 81 3.12 -16.19 -5.28
C ILE A 81 3.75 -14.89 -4.80
N ILE A 82 4.90 -14.97 -4.14
CA ILE A 82 5.60 -13.82 -3.57
C ILE A 82 7.02 -13.79 -4.16
N LEU A 83 7.37 -12.67 -4.77
CA LEU A 83 8.75 -12.33 -5.11
C LEU A 83 9.21 -11.20 -4.19
N SER A 84 10.33 -11.35 -3.50
CA SER A 84 10.87 -10.32 -2.61
C SER A 84 12.38 -10.18 -2.73
N LEU A 85 12.91 -8.98 -2.51
CA LEU A 85 14.33 -8.78 -2.25
C LEU A 85 14.70 -9.31 -0.87
N THR A 86 15.95 -9.75 -0.72
CA THR A 86 16.53 -10.03 0.60
C THR A 86 16.51 -8.77 1.48
N PRO A 87 16.30 -8.90 2.81
CA PRO A 87 16.40 -7.78 3.74
C PRO A 87 17.69 -6.98 3.59
N ALA A 88 18.83 -7.67 3.39
CA ALA A 88 20.13 -7.05 3.19
C ALA A 88 20.18 -6.16 1.93
N GLU A 89 19.65 -6.63 0.80
CA GLU A 89 19.57 -5.82 -0.42
C GLU A 89 18.65 -4.60 -0.26
N VAL A 90 17.52 -4.80 0.41
CA VAL A 90 16.59 -3.69 0.69
C VAL A 90 17.30 -2.60 1.51
N MET A 91 17.94 -2.97 2.62
CA MET A 91 18.65 -2.01 3.49
C MET A 91 19.86 -1.38 2.79
N ARG A 92 20.51 -2.11 1.87
CA ARG A 92 21.64 -1.60 1.08
C ARG A 92 21.23 -0.55 0.06
N ARG A 93 20.03 -0.62 -0.52
CA ARG A 93 19.57 0.29 -1.59
C ARG A 93 18.60 1.37 -1.14
N ALA A 94 17.86 1.16 -0.06
CA ALA A 94 16.82 2.07 0.38
C ALA A 94 17.39 3.42 0.82
N ASP A 95 16.97 4.52 0.18
CA ASP A 95 17.33 5.89 0.60
C ASP A 95 16.50 6.34 1.81
N VAL A 96 15.25 5.87 1.88
CA VAL A 96 14.37 5.99 3.05
C VAL A 96 13.96 4.60 3.50
N LEU A 97 13.84 4.44 4.81
CA LEU A 97 13.52 3.15 5.41
C LEU A 97 12.16 2.64 4.90
N PRO A 98 12.08 1.38 4.44
CA PRO A 98 10.80 0.71 4.18
C PRO A 98 10.08 0.44 5.50
N CYS A 99 8.87 -0.11 5.45
CA CYS A 99 8.11 -0.49 6.65
C CYS A 99 7.86 0.69 7.61
N GLY A 100 7.50 1.86 7.09
CA GLY A 100 7.24 3.04 7.92
C GLY A 100 6.20 2.80 9.02
N HIS A 101 5.26 1.86 8.83
CA HIS A 101 4.30 1.48 9.86
C HIS A 101 4.99 1.04 11.18
N SER A 102 6.13 0.35 11.10
CA SER A 102 6.90 -0.10 12.26
C SER A 102 7.56 1.05 13.03
N LEU A 103 7.75 2.20 12.37
CA LEU A 103 8.34 3.40 12.95
C LEU A 103 7.30 4.32 13.61
N ALA A 104 6.00 4.05 13.46
CA ALA A 104 4.94 4.93 13.94
C ALA A 104 4.94 5.13 15.47
N VAL A 105 5.41 4.14 16.22
CA VAL A 105 5.57 4.25 17.68
C VAL A 105 6.77 5.15 17.99
N GLU A 106 7.92 4.88 17.40
CA GLU A 106 9.15 5.65 17.63
C GLU A 106 9.03 7.12 17.23
N LEU A 107 8.27 7.42 16.18
CA LEU A 107 7.99 8.79 15.77
C LEU A 107 7.17 9.54 16.81
N ARG A 108 6.22 8.86 17.47
CA ARG A 108 5.39 9.46 18.52
C ARG A 108 6.15 9.65 19.81
N THR A 109 7.15 8.81 20.10
CA THR A 109 7.91 8.89 21.35
C THR A 109 9.09 9.86 21.25
N ALA A 110 9.85 9.79 20.16
CA ALA A 110 11.11 10.53 20.03
C ALA A 110 10.95 11.94 19.46
N LEU A 111 9.98 12.15 18.56
CA LEU A 111 9.80 13.47 17.94
C LEU A 111 8.86 14.36 18.75
N ALA A 112 9.11 15.67 18.69
CA ALA A 112 8.18 16.67 19.16
C ALA A 112 6.81 16.48 18.50
N HIS A 113 5.79 16.31 19.33
CA HIS A 113 4.40 16.08 18.94
C HIS A 113 3.44 16.86 19.87
N GLY A 114 2.16 16.92 19.49
CA GLY A 114 1.14 17.60 20.31
C GLY A 114 1.46 19.09 20.52
N GLU A 115 1.31 19.56 21.77
CA GLU A 115 1.55 20.97 22.12
C GLU A 115 2.99 21.42 21.89
N ARG A 116 3.98 20.54 22.08
CA ARG A 116 5.39 20.86 21.80
C ARG A 116 5.59 21.22 20.33
N LEU A 117 5.06 20.39 19.43
CA LEU A 117 5.14 20.65 17.98
C LEU A 117 4.38 21.92 17.58
N ARG A 118 3.18 22.15 18.15
CA ARG A 118 2.40 23.35 17.88
C ARG A 118 3.15 24.61 18.31
N ALA A 119 3.74 24.63 19.50
CA ALA A 119 4.54 25.76 19.97
C ALA A 119 5.73 26.07 19.04
N ILE A 120 6.36 25.04 18.46
CA ILE A 120 7.40 25.24 17.44
C ILE A 120 6.77 25.85 16.17
N GLN A 121 5.70 25.27 15.64
CA GLN A 121 5.03 25.74 14.42
C GLN A 121 4.54 27.19 14.53
N GLU A 122 4.03 27.60 15.70
CA GLU A 122 3.58 28.97 15.97
C GLU A 122 4.73 29.98 15.88
N ARG A 123 5.92 29.65 16.41
CA ARG A 123 7.12 30.50 16.29
C ARG A 123 7.53 30.74 14.84
N HIS A 124 7.27 29.78 13.95
CA HIS A 124 7.58 29.89 12.52
C HIS A 124 6.43 30.47 11.68
N THR A 125 5.25 30.65 12.25
CA THR A 125 4.09 31.25 11.57
C THR A 125 3.93 32.74 11.91
N ARG A 126 4.41 33.16 13.09
CA ARG A 126 4.40 34.56 13.56
C ARG A 126 5.24 35.55 12.71
N PRO A 127 6.43 35.19 12.18
CA PRO A 127 7.26 36.10 11.38
C PRO A 127 6.59 36.50 10.05
N ASP A 128 5.87 35.57 9.43
CA ASP A 128 5.14 35.83 8.17
C ASP A 128 3.94 36.77 8.39
N ALA A 129 3.36 36.78 9.59
CA ALA A 129 2.24 37.66 9.94
C ALA A 129 2.69 39.11 10.24
N GLU A 130 3.85 39.29 10.91
CA GLU A 130 4.41 40.62 11.18
C GLU A 130 5.01 41.27 9.91
N ALA A 131 5.64 40.48 9.02
CA ALA A 131 6.09 40.96 7.72
C ALA A 131 4.93 41.35 6.78
N ALA A 132 3.80 40.62 6.84
CA ALA A 132 2.58 40.94 6.10
C ALA A 132 1.84 42.16 6.68
N LEU A 133 1.93 42.42 7.99
CA LEU A 133 1.36 43.62 8.62
C LEU A 133 2.13 44.90 8.27
N GLY A 134 3.43 44.80 7.99
CA GLY A 134 4.26 45.94 7.57
C GLY A 134 3.98 46.45 6.15
N THR A 135 3.19 45.73 5.34
CA THR A 135 2.88 46.07 3.94
C THR A 135 1.38 46.29 3.66
N ALA A 136 0.52 46.20 4.67
CA ALA A 136 -0.93 46.32 4.52
C ALA A 136 -1.49 47.57 5.19
N THR A 137 -1.12 48.77 4.70
CA THR A 137 -1.98 49.94 4.84
C THR A 137 -3.13 49.84 3.85
N GLY A 138 -4.26 49.34 4.34
CA GLY A 138 -5.56 49.40 3.68
C GLY A 138 -5.89 48.20 2.80
N VAL A 139 -6.77 47.33 3.31
CA VAL A 139 -8.05 46.98 2.67
C VAL A 139 -8.83 46.05 3.61
N THR A 140 -10.13 46.30 3.62
CA THR A 140 -11.23 45.90 4.50
C THR A 140 -11.33 44.41 4.87
N ARG A 141 -11.67 44.17 6.14
CA ARG A 141 -12.19 42.90 6.67
C ARG A 141 -13.51 42.54 5.97
N THR A 142 -13.53 41.39 5.30
CA THR A 142 -14.73 40.54 5.23
C THR A 142 -14.28 39.08 5.25
N ALA A 143 -14.59 38.41 6.35
CA ALA A 143 -14.38 36.99 6.55
C ALA A 143 -15.47 36.19 5.83
N LEU A 144 -15.11 35.05 5.24
CA LEU A 144 -15.95 33.84 5.18
C LEU A 144 -15.10 32.63 4.75
N GLY A 145 -14.83 31.75 5.73
CA GLY A 145 -15.21 30.34 5.57
C GLY A 145 -14.32 29.40 4.76
N ALA A 146 -13.00 29.48 4.89
CA ALA A 146 -12.14 28.30 4.73
C ALA A 146 -10.89 28.50 5.59
N ALA A 147 -10.76 27.75 6.69
CA ALA A 147 -9.53 27.70 7.44
C ALA A 147 -8.41 27.22 6.50
N ARG A 148 -7.64 28.16 5.94
CA ARG A 148 -6.41 27.85 5.23
C ARG A 148 -5.50 27.20 6.26
N VAL A 149 -5.45 25.87 6.26
CA VAL A 149 -4.47 25.09 7.01
C VAL A 149 -3.11 25.66 6.64
N SER A 150 -2.41 26.24 7.62
CA SER A 150 -1.09 26.83 7.40
C SER A 150 -0.19 25.83 6.67
N PRO A 151 0.61 26.24 5.68
CA PRO A 151 1.55 25.34 4.99
C PRO A 151 2.51 24.64 5.97
N THR A 152 2.77 25.26 7.12
CA THR A 152 3.60 24.74 8.23
C THR A 152 2.87 23.80 9.17
N ALA A 153 1.55 23.67 9.10
CA ALA A 153 0.77 22.83 10.01
C ALA A 153 0.85 21.34 9.64
N PHE A 154 1.36 20.54 10.57
CA PHE A 154 1.44 19.08 10.50
C PHE A 154 1.45 18.44 11.89
N ASN A 155 1.07 17.16 11.99
CA ASN A 155 0.94 16.45 13.27
C ASN A 155 2.18 15.61 13.61
N SER A 156 2.90 15.14 12.60
CA SER A 156 4.11 14.32 12.75
C SER A 156 4.93 14.30 11.46
N LEU A 157 6.17 13.82 11.53
CA LEU A 157 6.89 13.37 10.34
C LEU A 157 6.24 12.12 9.75
N CYS A 158 6.30 12.01 8.43
CA CYS A 158 5.82 10.86 7.69
C CYS A 158 6.73 9.65 7.94
N PRO A 159 6.20 8.52 8.44
CA PRO A 159 7.00 7.34 8.74
C PRO A 159 7.73 6.77 7.53
N TYR A 160 7.13 6.86 6.35
CA TYR A 160 7.70 6.39 5.08
C TYR A 160 8.67 7.37 4.43
N SER A 161 9.19 8.33 5.21
CA SER A 161 10.15 9.35 4.77
C SER A 161 11.40 9.42 5.63
N ILE A 162 11.54 8.53 6.63
CA ILE A 162 12.71 8.49 7.49
C ILE A 162 13.93 8.03 6.67
N PRO A 163 14.99 8.85 6.58
CA PRO A 163 16.17 8.51 5.79
C PRO A 163 16.88 7.27 6.35
N ASN A 164 17.40 6.45 5.45
CA ASN A 164 18.31 5.38 5.84
C ASN A 164 19.71 5.97 6.01
N ILE A 165 20.08 6.30 7.26
CA ILE A 165 21.39 6.90 7.58
C ILE A 165 22.57 6.04 7.11
N ARG A 166 22.39 4.73 6.96
CA ARG A 166 23.45 3.81 6.51
C ARG A 166 23.84 4.01 5.04
N ARG A 167 23.03 4.75 4.26
CA ARG A 167 23.26 5.05 2.83
C ARG A 167 23.87 6.42 2.57
N ALA A 168 24.05 7.22 3.60
CA ALA A 168 24.52 8.58 3.48
C ALA A 168 25.62 8.85 4.51
N ASP A 169 26.43 9.87 4.24
CA ASP A 169 27.43 10.30 5.19
C ASP A 169 26.74 10.85 6.45
N VAL A 170 27.16 10.36 7.61
CA VAL A 170 26.60 10.75 8.92
C VAL A 170 26.75 12.26 9.13
N SER A 171 27.86 12.84 8.66
CA SER A 171 28.14 14.27 8.77
C SER A 171 27.07 15.15 8.12
N TRP A 172 26.36 14.64 7.09
CA TRP A 172 25.27 15.38 6.46
C TRP A 172 24.08 15.53 7.42
N PHE A 173 23.75 14.48 8.18
CA PHE A 173 22.66 14.52 9.17
C PHE A 173 23.05 15.33 10.40
N GLU A 174 24.31 15.26 10.83
CA GLU A 174 24.85 16.11 11.88
C GLU A 174 24.77 17.59 11.49
N ALA A 175 25.12 17.93 10.24
CA ALA A 175 24.99 19.28 9.72
C ALA A 175 23.53 19.77 9.69
N LEU A 176 22.55 18.91 9.39
CA LEU A 176 21.13 19.29 9.48
C LEU A 176 20.72 19.71 10.91
N TYR A 177 21.31 19.08 11.92
CA TYR A 177 21.04 19.38 13.32
C TYR A 177 21.83 20.60 13.82
N SER A 178 23.14 20.64 13.55
CA SER A 178 24.08 21.56 14.20
C SER A 178 24.33 22.84 13.40
N ALA A 179 24.47 22.75 12.08
CA ALA A 179 24.88 23.88 11.26
C ALA A 179 23.74 24.89 11.12
N ALA A 180 24.04 26.19 11.16
CA ALA A 180 23.03 27.22 10.92
C ALA A 180 22.40 27.04 9.53
N VAL A 181 21.07 27.18 9.40
CA VAL A 181 20.32 26.94 8.15
C VAL A 181 20.88 27.70 6.94
N HIS A 182 21.44 28.88 7.16
CA HIS A 182 22.03 29.71 6.11
C HIS A 182 23.50 29.42 5.82
N SER A 183 24.16 28.54 6.58
CA SER A 183 25.58 28.21 6.39
C SER A 183 25.82 27.41 5.11
N THR A 184 27.07 27.39 4.67
CA THR A 184 27.53 26.54 3.55
C THR A 184 27.31 25.07 3.84
N ASP A 185 27.58 24.65 5.07
CA ASP A 185 27.55 23.25 5.49
C ASP A 185 26.14 22.68 5.47
N PHE A 186 25.16 23.46 5.97
CA PHE A 186 23.75 23.07 5.91
C PHE A 186 23.25 22.94 4.46
N ARG A 187 23.64 23.89 3.60
CA ARG A 187 23.26 23.87 2.18
C ARG A 187 23.89 22.70 1.43
N GLU A 188 25.15 22.36 1.73
CA GLU A 188 25.83 21.21 1.15
C GLU A 188 25.15 19.91 1.57
N ALA A 189 24.90 19.71 2.88
CA ALA A 189 24.17 18.55 3.38
C ALA A 189 22.78 18.41 2.73
N THR A 190 22.05 19.52 2.62
CA THR A 190 20.74 19.56 1.93
C THR A 190 20.84 19.18 0.45
N ARG A 191 21.93 19.57 -0.22
CA ARG A 191 22.18 19.21 -1.63
C ARG A 191 22.46 17.72 -1.77
N ARG A 192 23.25 17.13 -0.88
CA ARG A 192 23.57 15.69 -0.87
C ARG A 192 22.33 14.84 -0.62
N LEU A 193 21.39 15.33 0.18
CA LEU A 193 20.11 14.70 0.48
C LEU A 193 18.98 15.07 -0.50
N ALA A 194 19.29 15.75 -1.62
CA ALA A 194 18.27 16.24 -2.54
C ALA A 194 17.46 15.12 -3.23
N HIS A 195 18.04 13.93 -3.41
CA HIS A 195 17.36 12.78 -4.00
C HIS A 195 16.12 12.34 -3.21
N LEU A 196 16.09 12.57 -1.88
CA LEU A 196 14.94 12.28 -1.01
C LEU A 196 13.69 13.10 -1.36
N LYS A 197 13.84 14.19 -2.13
CA LYS A 197 12.73 15.06 -2.57
C LYS A 197 11.82 14.36 -3.56
N ALA A 198 12.30 13.33 -4.26
CA ALA A 198 11.51 12.56 -5.21
C ALA A 198 10.34 11.80 -4.55
N TYR A 199 10.42 11.54 -3.24
CA TYR A 199 9.49 10.67 -2.52
C TYR A 199 8.24 11.38 -1.97
N GLY A 200 7.97 12.60 -2.44
CA GLY A 200 6.76 13.35 -2.17
C GLY A 200 6.78 14.14 -0.85
N LYS A 201 5.64 14.77 -0.54
CA LYS A 201 5.49 15.75 0.56
C LYS A 201 4.99 15.19 1.90
N GLY A 202 4.71 13.89 1.97
CA GLY A 202 3.89 13.31 3.04
C GLY A 202 2.39 13.37 2.74
N ARG A 203 1.58 12.69 3.56
CA ARG A 203 0.11 12.61 3.41
C ARG A 203 -0.56 12.85 4.77
N ARG A 204 -1.86 13.17 4.77
CA ARG A 204 -2.73 13.17 5.98
C ARG A 204 -2.17 13.96 7.18
N GLN A 205 -1.74 15.20 6.93
CA GLN A 205 -1.10 16.06 7.94
C GLN A 205 0.22 15.54 8.49
N GLU A 206 0.80 14.50 7.92
CA GLU A 206 2.20 14.15 8.11
C GLU A 206 3.03 14.83 7.01
N ARG A 207 4.23 15.28 7.35
CA ARG A 207 5.16 15.89 6.40
C ARG A 207 6.39 15.03 6.23
N SER A 208 6.85 14.90 4.99
CA SER A 208 8.12 14.23 4.76
C SER A 208 9.27 15.09 5.26
N LEU A 209 10.33 14.46 5.78
CA LEU A 209 11.55 15.16 6.16
C LEU A 209 12.10 15.97 4.98
N SER A 210 12.11 15.39 3.78
CA SER A 210 12.57 16.06 2.56
C SER A 210 11.74 17.28 2.16
N PHE A 211 10.44 17.29 2.48
CA PHE A 211 9.59 18.47 2.28
C PHE A 211 9.96 19.59 3.24
N LEU A 212 10.09 19.28 4.54
CA LEU A 212 10.46 20.29 5.54
C LEU A 212 11.87 20.82 5.29
N LEU A 213 12.82 19.94 4.97
CA LEU A 213 14.18 20.31 4.61
C LEU A 213 14.23 21.32 3.44
N ARG A 214 13.30 21.21 2.49
CA ARG A 214 13.24 22.10 1.32
C ARG A 214 12.47 23.40 1.60
N GLN A 215 11.32 23.30 2.26
CA GLN A 215 10.35 24.39 2.34
C GLN A 215 10.44 25.16 3.65
N HIS A 216 10.82 24.47 4.73
CA HIS A 216 10.86 25.03 6.09
C HIS A 216 12.08 24.48 6.86
N PRO A 217 13.32 24.72 6.40
CA PRO A 217 14.52 24.14 7.01
C PRO A 217 14.75 24.59 8.46
N ALA A 218 14.40 25.84 8.80
CA ALA A 218 14.48 26.33 10.17
C ALA A 218 13.46 25.63 11.10
N LEU A 219 12.23 25.43 10.63
CA LEU A 219 11.22 24.66 11.35
C LEU A 219 11.68 23.21 11.58
N LEU A 220 12.26 22.57 10.56
CA LEU A 220 12.81 21.22 10.72
C LEU A 220 13.90 21.19 11.79
N GLN A 221 14.85 22.12 11.74
CA GLN A 221 15.95 22.16 12.68
C GLN A 221 15.47 22.37 14.13
N ASP A 222 14.49 23.25 14.35
CA ASP A 222 13.89 23.43 15.67
C ASP A 222 13.16 22.18 16.16
N VAL A 223 12.42 21.50 15.28
CA VAL A 223 11.79 20.21 15.61
C VAL A 223 12.84 19.18 16.02
N LEU A 224 13.97 19.09 15.30
CA LEU A 224 15.04 18.15 15.63
C LEU A 224 15.69 18.48 16.98
N ARG A 225 16.02 19.75 17.24
CA ARG A 225 16.65 20.20 18.49
C ARG A 225 15.74 20.10 19.71
N GLU A 226 14.43 20.21 19.51
CA GLU A 226 13.46 19.96 20.58
C GLU A 226 13.28 18.45 20.84
N SER A 227 13.50 17.62 19.83
CA SER A 227 13.30 16.17 19.89
C SER A 227 14.52 15.42 20.44
N PHE A 228 15.72 15.90 20.15
CA PHE A 228 16.99 15.23 20.48
C PHE A 228 17.91 16.19 21.22
N SER A 229 18.69 15.68 22.18
CA SER A 229 19.62 16.50 22.96
C SER A 229 20.86 16.93 22.18
N SER A 230 21.24 16.17 21.16
CA SER A 230 22.44 16.40 20.35
C SER A 230 22.31 15.84 18.94
N ALA A 231 23.21 16.24 18.05
CA ALA A 231 23.34 15.64 16.71
C ALA A 231 23.62 14.14 16.78
N GLU A 232 24.44 13.71 17.74
CA GLU A 232 24.74 12.31 17.99
C GLU A 232 23.48 11.53 18.39
N ALA A 233 22.65 12.07 19.28
CA ALA A 233 21.38 11.45 19.68
C ALA A 233 20.41 11.32 18.49
N TRP A 234 20.34 12.33 17.63
CA TRP A 234 19.58 12.29 16.37
C TRP A 234 20.08 11.17 15.44
N CYS A 235 21.39 11.11 15.20
CA CYS A 235 21.99 10.08 14.34
C CYS A 235 21.85 8.67 14.95
N ALA A 236 21.96 8.54 16.26
CA ALA A 236 21.73 7.28 16.97
C ALA A 236 20.27 6.82 16.82
N TRP A 237 19.31 7.74 16.93
CA TRP A 237 17.90 7.43 16.69
C TRP A 237 17.64 6.98 15.25
N LEU A 238 18.25 7.62 14.25
CA LEU A 238 18.15 7.19 12.85
C LEU A 238 18.74 5.77 12.64
N ARG A 239 19.85 5.44 13.30
CA ARG A 239 20.44 4.09 13.25
C ARG A 239 19.50 3.06 13.87
N MET A 240 18.94 3.37 15.05
CA MET A 240 17.95 2.53 15.74
C MET A 240 16.71 2.28 14.86
N CYS A 241 16.20 3.30 14.16
CA CYS A 241 15.11 3.13 13.19
C CYS A 241 15.51 2.15 12.08
N GLY A 242 16.75 2.24 11.58
CA GLY A 242 17.30 1.29 10.62
C GLY A 242 17.34 -0.14 11.16
N ASP A 243 17.75 -0.33 12.40
CA ASP A 243 17.80 -1.64 13.06
C ASP A 243 16.39 -2.24 13.23
N LEU A 244 15.40 -1.42 13.61
CA LEU A 244 14.01 -1.86 13.74
C LEU A 244 13.44 -2.35 12.42
N VAL A 245 13.64 -1.56 11.36
CA VAL A 245 13.14 -1.90 10.02
C VAL A 245 13.85 -3.12 9.47
N GLU A 246 15.15 -3.24 9.69
CA GLU A 246 15.89 -4.43 9.28
C GLU A 246 15.39 -5.69 10.01
N ARG A 247 15.15 -5.63 11.32
CA ARG A 247 14.53 -6.74 12.07
C ARG A 247 13.17 -7.11 11.52
N GLU A 248 12.34 -6.11 11.20
CA GLU A 248 11.01 -6.35 10.63
C GLU A 248 11.10 -7.02 9.25
N LEU A 249 11.99 -6.56 8.39
CA LEU A 249 12.22 -7.19 7.09
C LEU A 249 12.65 -8.66 7.23
N HIS A 250 13.53 -8.96 8.19
CA HIS A 250 13.93 -10.34 8.49
C HIS A 250 12.77 -11.18 9.01
N ARG A 251 11.97 -10.64 9.95
CA ARG A 251 10.78 -11.31 10.50
C ARG A 251 9.81 -11.71 9.40
N VAL A 252 9.48 -10.78 8.49
CA VAL A 252 8.56 -11.02 7.38
C VAL A 252 9.15 -12.04 6.39
N ALA A 253 10.43 -11.93 6.04
CA ALA A 253 11.09 -12.90 5.16
C ALA A 253 11.11 -14.32 5.76
N GLU A 254 11.35 -14.45 7.07
CA GLU A 254 11.29 -15.72 7.78
C GLU A 254 9.89 -16.32 7.82
N GLU A 255 8.86 -15.49 7.97
CA GLU A 255 7.47 -15.92 7.90
C GLU A 255 7.12 -16.49 6.52
N TYR A 256 7.55 -15.84 5.44
CA TYR A 256 7.38 -16.36 4.08
C TYR A 256 8.19 -17.62 3.83
N ARG A 257 9.43 -17.71 4.35
CA ARG A 257 10.23 -18.94 4.26
C ARG A 257 9.56 -20.12 4.97
N ARG A 258 9.00 -19.91 6.17
CA ARG A 258 8.28 -20.94 6.94
C ARG A 258 6.99 -21.39 6.25
N SER A 259 6.29 -20.45 5.61
CA SER A 259 5.02 -20.71 4.92
C SER A 259 5.21 -21.23 3.49
N SER A 260 6.46 -21.30 3.01
CA SER A 260 6.77 -21.69 1.63
C SER A 260 6.59 -23.19 1.41
N ALA A 261 5.76 -23.56 0.44
CA ALA A 261 5.62 -24.96 0.06
C ALA A 261 6.84 -25.43 -0.76
N SER A 262 7.66 -26.31 -0.19
CA SER A 262 8.95 -26.80 -0.75
C SER A 262 8.86 -27.53 -2.11
N THR A 263 7.69 -27.79 -2.67
CA THR A 263 7.49 -28.76 -3.77
C THR A 263 6.86 -28.23 -5.05
N ALA A 264 6.56 -26.93 -5.18
CA ALA A 264 5.90 -26.38 -6.38
C ALA A 264 6.80 -25.43 -7.17
N SER A 265 6.91 -25.64 -8.49
CA SER A 265 7.56 -24.71 -9.41
C SER A 265 6.78 -23.39 -9.46
N LEU A 266 7.45 -22.27 -9.14
CA LEU A 266 6.91 -20.91 -9.25
C LEU A 266 6.36 -20.58 -10.64
N PHE A 267 6.88 -21.26 -11.68
CA PHE A 267 6.59 -20.98 -13.09
C PHE A 267 5.58 -21.94 -13.71
N ALA A 268 5.12 -22.92 -12.94
CA ALA A 268 3.98 -23.77 -13.26
C ALA A 268 3.04 -23.78 -12.05
N PRO A 269 2.41 -22.64 -11.72
CA PRO A 269 1.49 -22.58 -10.60
C PRO A 269 0.38 -23.59 -10.88
N ALA A 270 0.37 -24.68 -10.12
CA ALA A 270 -0.79 -25.54 -10.08
C ALA A 270 -1.94 -24.63 -9.63
N MET A 271 -2.87 -24.36 -10.54
CA MET A 271 -4.09 -23.56 -10.35
C MET A 271 -5.08 -24.25 -9.38
N ALA A 272 -4.55 -25.07 -8.46
CA ALA A 272 -5.27 -25.68 -7.38
C ALA A 272 -5.72 -24.56 -6.44
N MET A 273 -7.03 -24.29 -6.48
CA MET A 273 -7.71 -23.49 -5.46
C MET A 273 -7.46 -24.15 -4.09
N GLU A 274 -7.44 -23.37 -3.01
CA GLU A 274 -7.06 -23.81 -1.64
C GLU A 274 -7.89 -25.00 -1.06
N GLY A 275 -8.77 -25.66 -1.81
CA GLY A 275 -9.61 -26.78 -1.37
C GLY A 275 -8.91 -28.11 -1.05
N GLY A 276 -7.59 -28.14 -0.87
CA GLY A 276 -6.87 -29.38 -0.54
C GLY A 276 -5.40 -29.24 -0.14
N ARG A 277 -4.87 -28.01 0.01
CA ARG A 277 -3.53 -27.74 0.55
C ARG A 277 -3.67 -27.13 1.94
N GLU A 278 -2.62 -27.28 2.76
CA GLU A 278 -2.60 -26.69 4.10
C GLU A 278 -2.91 -25.18 4.05
N PRO A 279 -3.83 -24.69 4.91
CA PRO A 279 -4.14 -23.27 5.01
C PRO A 279 -2.85 -22.45 5.22
N GLY A 280 -2.60 -21.46 4.36
CA GLY A 280 -1.47 -20.53 4.52
C GLY A 280 -0.22 -20.82 3.69
N ALA A 281 -0.21 -21.86 2.86
CA ALA A 281 0.92 -22.11 1.95
C ALA A 281 1.11 -20.96 0.94
N VAL A 282 2.36 -20.55 0.73
CA VAL A 282 2.76 -19.57 -0.30
C VAL A 282 3.85 -20.15 -1.20
N LEU A 283 3.98 -19.61 -2.41
CA LEU A 283 5.15 -19.83 -3.26
C LEU A 283 6.07 -18.62 -3.13
N TYR A 284 7.17 -18.77 -2.38
CA TYR A 284 8.07 -17.66 -2.07
C TYR A 284 9.40 -17.78 -2.81
N LYS A 285 9.81 -16.68 -3.46
CA LYS A 285 11.18 -16.51 -3.98
C LYS A 285 11.82 -15.25 -3.44
N GLU A 286 12.95 -15.43 -2.78
CA GLU A 286 13.83 -14.36 -2.35
C GLU A 286 14.89 -14.09 -3.42
N CYS A 287 15.09 -12.82 -3.78
CA CYS A 287 16.01 -12.36 -4.81
C CYS A 287 17.16 -11.58 -4.15
N ALA A 288 18.39 -11.91 -4.51
CA ALA A 288 19.59 -11.31 -3.93
C ALA A 288 19.88 -9.89 -4.46
N SER A 289 19.29 -9.52 -5.60
CA SER A 289 19.42 -8.17 -6.17
C SER A 289 18.14 -7.67 -6.84
N ALA A 290 18.04 -6.34 -7.02
CA ALA A 290 16.96 -5.71 -7.77
C ALA A 290 16.87 -6.20 -9.23
N GLU A 291 18.02 -6.50 -9.83
CA GLU A 291 18.13 -7.02 -11.18
C GLU A 291 17.63 -8.47 -11.28
N GLU A 292 17.95 -9.31 -10.28
CA GLU A 292 17.36 -10.64 -10.17
C GLU A 292 15.84 -10.56 -9.99
N LEU A 293 15.36 -9.69 -9.08
CA LEU A 293 13.92 -9.50 -8.91
C LEU A 293 13.24 -9.09 -10.21
N SER A 294 13.83 -8.16 -10.97
CA SER A 294 13.32 -7.75 -12.28
C SER A 294 13.23 -8.93 -13.26
N LEU A 295 14.23 -9.81 -13.26
CA LEU A 295 14.31 -10.96 -14.15
C LEU A 295 13.24 -12.01 -13.80
N GLU A 296 13.11 -12.33 -12.52
CA GLU A 296 12.12 -13.29 -12.02
C GLU A 296 10.70 -12.77 -12.19
N LEU A 297 10.49 -11.47 -11.98
CA LEU A 297 9.23 -10.79 -12.26
C LEU A 297 8.87 -10.90 -13.75
N SER A 298 9.82 -10.67 -14.65
CA SER A 298 9.63 -10.81 -16.09
C SER A 298 9.24 -12.24 -16.50
N ARG A 299 9.96 -13.25 -15.98
CA ARG A 299 9.64 -14.68 -16.24
C ARG A 299 8.27 -15.07 -15.70
N LEU A 300 7.95 -14.66 -14.46
CA LEU A 300 6.65 -14.94 -13.86
C LEU A 300 5.54 -14.32 -14.71
N TRP A 301 5.68 -13.04 -15.07
CA TRP A 301 4.70 -12.36 -15.90
C TRP A 301 4.51 -13.03 -17.26
N ARG A 302 5.60 -13.40 -17.93
CA ARG A 302 5.58 -14.14 -19.20
C ARG A 302 4.86 -15.48 -19.07
N SER A 303 5.13 -16.23 -18.00
CA SER A 303 4.44 -17.50 -17.71
C SER A 303 2.93 -17.27 -17.53
N LEU A 304 2.55 -16.26 -16.74
CA LEU A 304 1.14 -15.91 -16.52
C LEU A 304 0.41 -15.49 -17.81
N LEU A 305 1.10 -14.84 -18.75
CA LEU A 305 0.53 -14.47 -20.05
C LEU A 305 0.36 -15.67 -21.00
N ARG A 306 1.21 -16.70 -20.90
CA ARG A 306 1.14 -17.91 -21.74
C ARG A 306 0.01 -18.86 -21.38
N HIS A 307 -0.59 -18.73 -20.19
CA HIS A 307 -1.76 -19.52 -19.78
C HIS A 307 -2.98 -19.06 -20.59
N GLY A 308 -3.17 -19.70 -21.76
CA GLY A 308 -4.17 -19.34 -22.78
C GLY A 308 -5.59 -19.19 -22.22
N GLY A 309 -6.11 -17.96 -22.26
CA GLY A 309 -7.44 -17.61 -21.76
C GLY A 309 -7.66 -16.13 -21.47
N GLY A 310 -6.58 -15.33 -21.43
CA GLY A 310 -6.64 -13.88 -21.17
C GLY A 310 -6.48 -13.57 -19.68
N THR A 311 -5.25 -13.64 -19.17
CA THR A 311 -4.94 -13.34 -17.77
C THR A 311 -5.24 -11.87 -17.44
N LYS A 312 -5.95 -11.61 -16.34
CA LYS A 312 -6.19 -10.26 -15.83
C LYS A 312 -5.49 -10.07 -14.49
N LEU A 313 -4.75 -8.97 -14.37
CA LEU A 313 -4.05 -8.61 -13.15
C LEU A 313 -4.63 -7.30 -12.62
N TYR A 314 -4.95 -7.25 -11.32
CA TYR A 314 -5.64 -6.13 -10.69
C TYR A 314 -4.80 -5.54 -9.56
N THR A 315 -4.69 -4.20 -9.51
CA THR A 315 -4.04 -3.42 -8.43
C THR A 315 -5.05 -2.54 -7.69
N TYR A 316 -4.67 -2.05 -6.51
CA TYR A 316 -5.43 -1.05 -5.76
C TYR A 316 -4.78 0.34 -5.86
N GLY A 317 -5.08 1.04 -6.94
CA GLY A 317 -4.41 2.29 -7.30
C GLY A 317 -3.33 2.10 -8.38
N ASP A 318 -2.63 3.19 -8.71
CA ASP A 318 -1.69 3.26 -9.84
C ASP A 318 -0.21 3.20 -9.45
N MET A 319 0.11 3.32 -8.17
CA MET A 319 1.49 3.28 -7.69
C MET A 319 2.13 1.91 -7.88
N ASP A 320 1.40 0.83 -7.63
CA ASP A 320 1.91 -0.54 -7.82
C ASP A 320 2.31 -0.78 -9.28
N ALA A 321 1.44 -0.35 -10.21
CA ALA A 321 1.66 -0.47 -11.65
C ALA A 321 2.96 0.24 -12.08
N ARG A 322 3.18 1.45 -11.56
CA ARG A 322 4.39 2.22 -11.85
C ARG A 322 5.63 1.55 -11.27
N ALA A 323 5.60 1.12 -10.01
CA ALA A 323 6.75 0.48 -9.36
C ALA A 323 7.13 -0.84 -10.06
N ILE A 324 6.15 -1.64 -10.48
CA ILE A 324 6.36 -2.85 -11.28
C ILE A 324 7.07 -2.51 -12.60
N GLN A 325 6.58 -1.51 -13.34
CA GLN A 325 7.19 -1.10 -14.61
C GLN A 325 8.62 -0.58 -14.43
N ASP A 326 8.85 0.26 -13.42
CA ASP A 326 10.17 0.79 -13.13
C ASP A 326 11.15 -0.31 -12.70
N THR A 327 10.66 -1.34 -11.99
CA THR A 327 11.46 -2.52 -11.64
C THR A 327 11.80 -3.36 -12.86
N LEU A 328 10.82 -3.67 -13.72
CA LEU A 328 11.02 -4.46 -14.93
C LEU A 328 12.04 -3.85 -15.92
N ARG A 329 12.19 -2.51 -15.89
CA ARG A 329 13.20 -1.81 -16.70
C ARG A 329 14.64 -2.11 -16.25
N LEU A 330 14.87 -2.53 -15.01
CA LEU A 330 16.22 -2.86 -14.52
C LEU A 330 16.79 -4.10 -15.22
N GLY A 331 15.94 -5.09 -15.52
CA GLY A 331 16.31 -6.30 -16.25
C GLY A 331 16.74 -6.05 -17.69
N CYS A 332 16.35 -4.92 -18.29
CA CYS A 332 16.81 -4.52 -19.62
C CYS A 332 18.27 -4.05 -19.65
N CYS A 333 18.89 -3.80 -18.49
CA CYS A 333 20.26 -3.31 -18.36
C CYS A 333 21.27 -4.41 -17.97
N VAL A 334 20.81 -5.66 -17.77
CA VAL A 334 21.68 -6.78 -17.37
C VAL A 334 22.22 -7.45 -18.65
N PRO A 335 23.55 -7.57 -18.83
CA PRO A 335 24.09 -8.34 -19.93
C PRO A 335 23.54 -9.77 -19.87
N ALA A 336 23.03 -10.26 -20.99
CA ALA A 336 22.34 -11.54 -21.09
C ALA A 336 23.15 -12.64 -20.38
N ARG A 337 22.60 -13.24 -19.33
CA ARG A 337 23.16 -14.48 -18.80
C ARG A 337 23.03 -15.53 -19.91
N PRO A 338 24.10 -16.22 -20.31
CA PRO A 338 24.09 -17.15 -21.45
C PRO A 338 23.15 -18.35 -21.26
N SER A 339 22.62 -18.56 -20.06
CA SER A 339 21.68 -19.64 -19.71
C SER A 339 20.19 -19.27 -19.80
N LEU A 340 19.85 -18.07 -20.29
CA LEU A 340 18.45 -17.62 -20.35
C LEU A 340 18.01 -17.36 -21.78
N ASP A 341 17.11 -18.21 -22.27
CA ASP A 341 16.42 -17.99 -23.53
C ASP A 341 15.64 -16.66 -23.45
N ALA A 342 15.93 -15.75 -24.36
CA ALA A 342 15.21 -14.48 -24.49
C ALA A 342 13.68 -14.70 -24.64
N ASP A 343 13.28 -15.85 -25.16
CA ASP A 343 11.87 -16.27 -25.32
C ASP A 343 11.11 -16.45 -23.99
N GLN A 344 11.83 -16.60 -22.88
CA GLN A 344 11.28 -16.76 -21.53
C GLN A 344 11.03 -15.42 -20.81
N LEU A 345 11.45 -14.29 -21.39
CA LEU A 345 11.29 -12.95 -20.82
C LEU A 345 10.22 -12.15 -21.57
N LEU A 346 9.70 -11.11 -20.91
CA LEU A 346 8.95 -10.07 -21.60
C LEU A 346 9.85 -9.38 -22.64
N ALA A 347 9.31 -9.17 -23.84
CA ALA A 347 9.95 -8.37 -24.88
C ALA A 347 9.95 -6.87 -24.52
N SER A 348 8.99 -6.45 -23.68
CA SER A 348 8.91 -5.07 -23.19
C SER A 348 8.31 -5.01 -21.79
N PRO A 349 8.79 -4.12 -20.88
CA PRO A 349 8.17 -3.90 -19.58
C PRO A 349 6.70 -3.43 -19.70
N TYR A 350 6.28 -2.87 -20.84
CA TYR A 350 4.89 -2.46 -21.07
C TYR A 350 3.93 -3.61 -21.40
N GLU A 351 4.45 -4.83 -21.59
CA GLU A 351 3.62 -6.04 -21.65
C GLU A 351 3.02 -6.38 -20.28
N ALA A 352 3.63 -5.88 -19.19
CA ALA A 352 3.12 -6.02 -17.84
C ALA A 352 1.93 -5.08 -17.56
N LYS A 353 0.77 -5.42 -18.14
CA LYS A 353 -0.48 -4.66 -17.97
C LYS A 353 -1.20 -5.06 -16.70
N VAL A 354 -1.58 -4.08 -15.90
CA VAL A 354 -2.43 -4.22 -14.72
C VAL A 354 -3.63 -3.29 -14.80
N VAL A 355 -4.73 -3.66 -14.14
CA VAL A 355 -5.98 -2.92 -14.10
C VAL A 355 -6.18 -2.35 -12.69
N ASP A 356 -6.22 -1.03 -12.57
CA ASP A 356 -6.54 -0.36 -11.31
C ASP A 356 -8.04 -0.51 -11.00
N VAL A 357 -8.36 -1.29 -9.97
CA VAL A 357 -9.74 -1.56 -9.54
C VAL A 357 -10.48 -0.27 -9.17
N THR A 358 -9.79 0.71 -8.62
CA THR A 358 -10.39 1.97 -8.13
C THR A 358 -10.88 2.88 -9.27
N ARG A 359 -10.38 2.63 -10.50
CA ARG A 359 -10.79 3.31 -11.73
C ARG A 359 -11.86 2.56 -12.51
N HIS A 360 -12.17 1.33 -12.12
CA HIS A 360 -13.18 0.53 -12.81
C HIS A 360 -14.59 1.10 -12.59
N THR A 361 -15.41 1.16 -13.64
CA THR A 361 -16.78 1.72 -13.57
C THR A 361 -17.64 1.02 -12.53
N LEU A 362 -17.56 -0.31 -12.47
CA LEU A 362 -18.28 -1.14 -11.49
C LEU A 362 -17.85 -0.91 -10.03
N PHE A 363 -16.64 -0.43 -9.76
CA PHE A 363 -16.21 -0.08 -8.41
C PHE A 363 -17.04 1.10 -7.87
N ALA A 364 -17.18 2.15 -8.68
CA ALA A 364 -18.02 3.29 -8.35
C ALA A 364 -19.52 2.93 -8.36
N ALA A 365 -19.99 2.16 -9.36
CA ALA A 365 -21.39 1.76 -9.45
C ALA A 365 -21.85 0.88 -8.28
N SER A 366 -20.93 0.11 -7.69
CA SER A 366 -21.17 -0.68 -6.46
C SER A 366 -21.04 0.17 -5.19
N GLY A 367 -20.86 1.48 -5.33
CA GLY A 367 -20.82 2.47 -4.27
C GLY A 367 -19.57 2.41 -3.37
N PHE A 368 -18.48 1.75 -3.78
CA PHE A 368 -17.24 1.78 -2.98
C PHE A 368 -16.65 3.19 -2.91
N ARG A 369 -17.04 4.05 -3.86
CA ARG A 369 -16.54 5.42 -3.98
C ARG A 369 -17.69 6.40 -3.82
N ALA A 370 -17.64 7.23 -2.79
CA ALA A 370 -18.56 8.36 -2.62
C ALA A 370 -18.26 9.49 -3.63
N SER A 371 -16.98 9.59 -3.99
CA SER A 371 -16.28 10.67 -4.68
C SER A 371 -15.54 10.36 -5.98
N PRO A 372 -15.79 10.92 -7.17
CA PRO A 372 -14.84 10.81 -8.29
C PRO A 372 -13.42 11.33 -8.01
N ARG A 373 -13.11 11.92 -6.85
CA ARG A 373 -11.74 12.33 -6.50
C ARG A 373 -11.18 11.64 -5.26
N VAL A 374 -11.98 10.80 -4.59
CA VAL A 374 -11.61 10.19 -3.30
C VAL A 374 -11.65 8.69 -3.44
N ILE A 375 -10.47 8.07 -3.39
CA ILE A 375 -10.32 6.62 -3.31
C ILE A 375 -10.36 6.25 -1.82
N PRO A 376 -11.26 5.34 -1.38
CA PRO A 376 -11.33 4.91 0.02
C PRO A 376 -10.06 4.14 0.41
N ARG A 377 -9.81 3.99 1.72
CA ARG A 377 -8.73 3.09 2.16
C ARG A 377 -9.11 1.65 1.81
N LEU A 378 -8.10 0.80 1.65
CA LEU A 378 -8.32 -0.61 1.37
C LEU A 378 -9.16 -1.28 2.47
N GLY A 379 -8.88 -0.97 3.74
CA GLY A 379 -9.69 -1.41 4.90
C GLY A 379 -11.16 -0.99 4.80
N ASP A 380 -11.43 0.31 4.60
CA ASP A 380 -12.81 0.82 4.45
C ASP A 380 -13.56 0.14 3.27
N ALA A 381 -12.85 -0.13 2.17
CA ALA A 381 -13.40 -0.86 1.04
C ALA A 381 -13.65 -2.34 1.40
N LEU A 382 -12.74 -2.99 2.14
CA LEU A 382 -12.90 -4.37 2.59
C LEU A 382 -14.08 -4.53 3.54
N GLU A 383 -14.29 -3.59 4.47
CA GLU A 383 -15.47 -3.55 5.35
C GLU A 383 -16.77 -3.57 4.54
N LYS A 384 -16.81 -2.78 3.45
CA LYS A 384 -17.96 -2.81 2.54
C LYS A 384 -18.11 -4.15 1.82
N ALA A 385 -17.00 -4.75 1.38
CA ALA A 385 -17.04 -6.06 0.73
C ALA A 385 -17.51 -7.17 1.69
N ALA A 386 -17.14 -7.10 2.97
CA ALA A 386 -17.53 -8.06 4.02
C ALA A 386 -19.04 -8.16 4.23
N ALA A 387 -19.82 -7.14 3.86
CA ALA A 387 -21.27 -7.19 3.93
C ALA A 387 -21.91 -8.20 2.94
N ILE A 388 -21.18 -8.60 1.88
CA ILE A 388 -21.71 -9.45 0.80
C ILE A 388 -20.77 -10.59 0.39
N ASP A 389 -19.55 -10.63 0.90
CA ASP A 389 -18.54 -11.67 0.65
C ASP A 389 -18.01 -12.26 1.96
N GLU A 390 -18.19 -13.57 2.14
CA GLU A 390 -17.80 -14.28 3.36
C GLU A 390 -16.27 -14.36 3.53
N ALA A 391 -15.53 -14.49 2.43
CA ALA A 391 -14.07 -14.46 2.48
C ALA A 391 -13.56 -13.07 2.90
N ALA A 392 -14.24 -12.00 2.48
CA ALA A 392 -13.95 -10.65 2.93
C ALA A 392 -14.21 -10.47 4.43
N ALA A 393 -15.31 -11.03 4.96
CA ALA A 393 -15.61 -11.01 6.39
C ALA A 393 -14.55 -11.75 7.22
N ARG A 394 -14.12 -12.93 6.76
CA ARG A 394 -13.03 -13.69 7.41
C ARG A 394 -11.70 -12.92 7.39
N LEU A 395 -11.36 -12.33 6.25
CA LEU A 395 -10.11 -11.58 6.08
C LEU A 395 -10.09 -10.31 6.96
N LEU A 396 -11.24 -9.63 7.09
CA LEU A 396 -11.38 -8.46 7.96
C LEU A 396 -11.18 -8.82 9.44
N ALA A 397 -11.67 -9.99 9.88
CA ALA A 397 -11.47 -10.47 11.25
C ALA A 397 -9.99 -10.80 11.55
N GLN A 398 -9.19 -11.05 10.52
CA GLN A 398 -7.75 -11.32 10.58
C GLN A 398 -6.97 -10.19 9.90
N SER A 399 -7.25 -8.94 10.30
CA SER A 399 -6.66 -7.77 9.66
C SER A 399 -5.15 -7.72 9.84
N ASP A 400 -4.41 -7.72 8.74
CA ASP A 400 -2.95 -7.57 8.70
C ASP A 400 -2.54 -6.57 7.60
N PRO A 401 -2.84 -5.28 7.80
CA PRO A 401 -2.54 -4.24 6.80
C PRO A 401 -1.03 -4.09 6.66
N HIS A 402 -0.54 -3.83 5.44
CA HIS A 402 0.89 -3.81 5.08
C HIS A 402 1.55 -5.18 4.90
N ASN A 403 0.76 -6.26 4.96
CA ASN A 403 1.17 -7.55 4.43
C ASN A 403 0.67 -7.66 2.97
N PRO A 404 1.57 -7.71 1.96
CA PRO A 404 1.16 -7.68 0.56
C PRO A 404 0.26 -8.87 0.17
N VAL A 405 0.34 -10.00 0.87
CA VAL A 405 -0.58 -11.12 0.63
C VAL A 405 -1.99 -10.78 1.13
N TRP A 406 -2.09 -10.20 2.32
CA TRP A 406 -3.36 -9.77 2.89
C TRP A 406 -3.97 -8.66 2.04
N ASP A 407 -3.18 -7.65 1.65
CA ASP A 407 -3.63 -6.52 0.83
C ASP A 407 -4.12 -7.01 -0.56
N ALA A 408 -3.41 -7.95 -1.19
CA ALA A 408 -3.85 -8.57 -2.43
C ALA A 408 -5.12 -9.44 -2.26
N LYS A 409 -5.26 -10.19 -1.15
CA LYS A 409 -6.49 -10.93 -0.84
C LYS A 409 -7.68 -9.97 -0.61
N ALA A 410 -7.45 -8.85 0.06
CA ALA A 410 -8.46 -7.82 0.28
C ALA A 410 -8.93 -7.19 -1.04
N LEU A 411 -7.98 -6.89 -1.93
CA LEU A 411 -8.25 -6.43 -3.28
C LEU A 411 -9.09 -7.43 -4.09
N ALA A 412 -8.76 -8.72 -4.03
CA ALA A 412 -9.54 -9.78 -4.70
C ALA A 412 -11.00 -9.79 -4.23
N CYS A 413 -11.23 -9.74 -2.92
CA CYS A 413 -12.57 -9.62 -2.32
C CYS A 413 -13.33 -8.38 -2.83
N ILE A 414 -12.67 -7.23 -2.88
CA ILE A 414 -13.25 -5.98 -3.38
C ILE A 414 -13.61 -6.10 -4.88
N ALA A 415 -12.76 -6.73 -5.69
CA ALA A 415 -13.01 -6.95 -7.12
C ALA A 415 -14.23 -7.87 -7.36
N VAL A 416 -14.40 -8.91 -6.54
CA VAL A 416 -15.57 -9.82 -6.60
C VAL A 416 -16.84 -9.12 -6.10
N ALA A 417 -16.76 -8.43 -4.96
CA ALA A 417 -17.87 -7.70 -4.36
C ALA A 417 -18.39 -6.59 -5.29
N SER A 418 -17.50 -5.84 -5.94
CA SER A 418 -17.85 -4.84 -6.94
C SER A 418 -18.33 -5.43 -8.28
N GLY A 419 -18.25 -6.75 -8.46
CA GLY A 419 -18.69 -7.43 -9.67
C GLY A 419 -17.79 -7.19 -10.89
N ILE A 420 -16.55 -6.72 -10.68
CA ILE A 420 -15.52 -6.62 -11.72
C ILE A 420 -15.16 -8.02 -12.23
N CYS A 421 -15.14 -8.99 -11.31
CA CYS A 421 -14.90 -10.39 -11.61
C CYS A 421 -16.21 -11.18 -11.46
N ARG A 422 -17.03 -11.18 -12.53
CA ARG A 422 -18.19 -12.07 -12.66
C ARG A 422 -17.83 -13.24 -13.57
N TRP A 423 -18.16 -14.45 -13.12
CA TRP A 423 -17.94 -15.71 -13.80
C TRP A 423 -19.25 -16.41 -14.13
#